data_AF-A0A3P8ANI3-F1
#
_entry.id   AF-A0A3P8ANI3-F1
#
_cell.length_a   1.000
_cell.length_b   1.000
_cell.length_c   1.000
_cell.angle_alpha   90.00
_cell.angle_beta   90.00
_cell.angle_gamma   90.00
#
_symmetry.space_group_name_H-M   'P 1'
#
loop_
_entity.id
_entity.type
_entity.pdbx_description
1 polymer ?
#
loop_
_entity_poly.entity_id
_entity_poly.type
_entity_poly.pdbx_seq_one_letter_code
_entity_poly.pdbx_strand_id
1 'polypeptide(L)'
;MCIQSLFSVFSIFFYLTGQEIATYLSVKFSDSHSECTTQRCVRTAARLLSKMNPSVDPCIDFYDYACGQWINNSVNLNYPSWNVLYETNMRAHDKIVHAMLKGTSV
;
A
#
# COMPACT_ATOMS: atom_id res chain seq x y z
N MET A 1 -45.58 -15.36 25.23
CA MET A 1 -44.27 -15.44 25.92
C MET A 1 -43.09 -15.61 24.95
N CYS A 2 -43.21 -16.25 23.78
CA CYS A 2 -42.09 -16.39 22.83
C CYS A 2 -41.74 -15.10 22.04
N ILE A 3 -42.75 -14.26 21.75
CA ILE A 3 -42.57 -13.02 20.99
C ILE A 3 -41.84 -11.92 21.79
N GLN A 4 -42.08 -11.83 23.11
CA GLN A 4 -41.33 -10.91 23.97
C GLN A 4 -39.84 -11.28 24.05
N SER A 5 -39.51 -12.57 24.10
CA SER A 5 -38.12 -13.02 24.07
C SER A 5 -37.42 -12.70 22.74
N LEU A 6 -38.14 -12.71 21.62
CA LEU A 6 -37.59 -12.33 20.31
C LEU A 6 -37.27 -10.84 20.21
N PHE A 7 -38.13 -9.96 20.76
CA PHE A 7 -37.85 -8.51 20.82
C PHE A 7 -36.63 -8.18 21.70
N SER A 8 -36.47 -8.90 22.81
CA SER A 8 -35.29 -8.75 23.67
C SER A 8 -34.02 -9.18 22.94
N VAL A 9 -34.07 -10.30 22.20
CA VAL A 9 -32.92 -10.77 21.41
C VAL A 9 -32.59 -9.78 20.29
N PHE A 10 -33.58 -9.29 19.54
CA PHE A 10 -33.35 -8.29 18.48
C PHE A 10 -32.79 -6.99 19.04
N SER A 11 -33.30 -6.53 20.18
CA SER A 11 -32.75 -5.35 20.87
C SER A 11 -31.30 -5.58 21.27
N ILE A 12 -30.97 -6.73 21.86
CA ILE A 12 -29.59 -7.09 22.22
C ILE A 12 -28.69 -7.12 20.99
N PHE A 13 -29.14 -7.70 19.87
CA PHE A 13 -28.38 -7.67 18.61
C PHE A 13 -28.14 -6.24 18.11
N PHE A 14 -29.14 -5.34 18.17
CA PHE A 14 -28.98 -3.94 17.78
C PHE A 14 -28.07 -3.15 18.75
N TYR A 15 -28.12 -3.44 20.05
CA TYR A 15 -27.20 -2.84 21.03
C TYR A 15 -25.76 -3.33 20.86
N LEU A 16 -25.57 -4.64 20.64
CA LEU A 16 -24.25 -5.24 20.42
C LEU A 16 -23.65 -4.84 19.06
N THR A 17 -24.44 -4.77 18.00
CA THR A 17 -23.96 -4.32 16.67
C THR A 17 -23.84 -2.80 16.56
N GLY A 18 -24.66 -2.04 17.29
CA GLY A 18 -24.59 -0.57 17.34
C GLY A 18 -23.36 -0.05 18.06
N GLN A 19 -22.85 -0.78 19.06
CA GLN A 19 -21.65 -0.42 19.81
C GLN A 19 -20.34 -0.62 19.02
N GLU A 20 -20.36 -1.52 18.03
CA GLU A 20 -19.21 -1.74 17.13
C GLU A 20 -19.05 -0.62 16.10
N ILE A 21 -20.14 -0.04 15.61
CA ILE A 21 -20.08 1.03 14.58
C ILE A 21 -19.47 2.30 15.16
N ALA A 22 -19.86 2.70 16.39
CA ALA A 22 -19.31 3.90 17.02
C ALA A 22 -17.81 3.76 17.32
N THR A 23 -17.36 2.57 17.71
CA THR A 23 -15.95 2.27 17.96
C THR A 23 -15.15 2.16 16.66
N TYR A 24 -15.73 1.56 15.61
CA TYR A 24 -15.14 1.54 14.27
C TYR A 24 -15.01 2.95 13.67
N LEU A 25 -16.05 3.77 13.83
CA LEU A 25 -16.07 5.14 13.32
C LEU A 25 -15.13 6.06 14.11
N SER A 26 -14.97 5.86 15.43
CA SER A 26 -14.02 6.62 16.25
C SER A 26 -12.56 6.28 15.92
N VAL A 27 -12.25 5.01 15.63
CA VAL A 27 -10.93 4.59 15.14
C VAL A 27 -10.66 5.12 13.72
N LYS A 28 -11.69 5.23 12.87
CA LYS A 28 -11.57 5.81 11.53
C LYS A 28 -11.49 7.34 11.52
N PHE A 29 -12.11 8.01 12.50
CA PHE A 29 -12.26 9.47 12.49
C PHE A 29 -11.26 10.21 13.39
N SER A 30 -10.55 9.51 14.29
CA SER A 30 -9.38 10.08 14.97
C SER A 30 -8.16 10.11 14.04
N ASP A 31 -8.32 10.68 12.84
CA ASP A 31 -7.20 10.95 11.95
C ASP A 31 -6.87 12.44 12.00
N SER A 32 -6.28 12.85 13.12
CA SER A 32 -5.41 14.03 13.14
C SER A 32 -3.98 13.66 12.77
N HIS A 33 -3.75 12.67 11.88
CA HIS A 33 -2.42 12.56 11.27
C HIS A 33 -2.24 13.73 10.31
N SER A 34 -1.43 14.70 10.72
CA SER A 34 -0.80 15.58 9.76
C SER A 34 -0.07 14.71 8.72
N GLU A 35 -0.42 14.86 7.44
CA GLU A 35 0.28 14.19 6.35
C GLU A 35 1.80 14.42 6.46
N CYS A 36 2.60 13.39 6.23
CA CYS A 36 4.04 13.55 6.25
C CYS A 36 4.50 14.31 5.01
N THR A 37 4.87 15.58 5.18
CA THR A 37 5.36 16.46 4.10
C THR A 37 6.88 16.54 4.02
N THR A 38 7.61 15.73 4.79
CA THR A 38 9.07 15.67 4.69
C THR A 38 9.50 15.27 3.28
N GLN A 39 10.66 15.75 2.83
CA GLN A 39 11.19 15.41 1.50
C GLN A 39 11.26 13.90 1.26
N ARG A 40 11.57 13.11 2.30
CA ARG A 40 11.61 11.64 2.22
C ARG A 40 10.23 11.05 1.97
N CYS A 41 9.20 11.55 2.67
CA CYS A 41 7.83 11.10 2.48
C CYS A 41 7.32 11.45 1.09
N VAL A 42 7.46 12.70 0.64
CA VAL A 42 7.00 13.14 -0.69
C VAL A 42 7.66 12.33 -1.81
N ARG A 43 8.98 12.11 -1.73
CA ARG A 43 9.69 11.28 -2.72
C ARG A 43 9.27 9.82 -2.70
N THR A 44 8.94 9.29 -1.53
CA THR A 44 8.49 7.90 -1.39
C THR A 44 7.08 7.73 -1.94
N ALA A 45 6.17 8.66 -1.60
CA ALA A 45 4.81 8.69 -2.13
C ALA A 45 4.81 8.82 -3.66
N ALA A 46 5.60 9.75 -4.22
CA ALA A 46 5.73 9.90 -5.67
C ALA A 46 6.24 8.62 -6.36
N ARG A 47 7.21 7.92 -5.74
CA ARG A 47 7.70 6.63 -6.25
C ARG A 47 6.61 5.57 -6.24
N LEU A 48 5.85 5.43 -5.15
CA LEU A 48 4.73 4.49 -5.08
C LEU A 48 3.69 4.80 -6.15
N LEU A 49 3.23 6.04 -6.23
CA LEU A 49 2.21 6.47 -7.18
C LEU A 49 2.62 6.22 -8.64
N SER A 50 3.91 6.37 -8.98
CA SER A 50 4.42 6.10 -10.33
C SER A 50 4.36 4.63 -10.77
N LYS A 51 4.08 3.71 -9.84
CA LYS A 51 4.04 2.26 -10.06
C LYS A 51 2.63 1.67 -10.01
N MET A 52 1.68 2.40 -9.44
CA MET A 52 0.30 1.96 -9.24
C MET A 52 -0.58 2.24 -10.47
N ASN A 53 -1.56 1.38 -10.74
CA ASN A 53 -2.62 1.62 -11.71
C ASN A 53 -3.95 1.97 -11.01
N PRO A 54 -4.28 3.27 -10.83
CA PRO A 54 -5.49 3.67 -10.11
C PRO A 54 -6.79 3.41 -10.89
N SER A 55 -6.70 2.94 -12.14
CA SER A 55 -7.87 2.62 -12.97
C SER A 55 -8.49 1.26 -12.62
N VAL A 56 -7.79 0.44 -11.83
CA VAL A 56 -8.25 -0.89 -11.40
C VAL A 56 -8.74 -0.84 -9.96
N ASP A 57 -9.85 -1.52 -9.69
CA ASP A 57 -10.38 -1.64 -8.33
C ASP A 57 -9.46 -2.55 -7.48
N PRO A 58 -8.89 -2.05 -6.37
CA PRO A 58 -8.02 -2.84 -5.50
C PRO A 58 -8.72 -4.04 -4.85
N CYS A 59 -10.05 -4.02 -4.73
CA CYS A 59 -10.83 -5.15 -4.20
C CYS A 59 -10.96 -6.29 -5.22
N ILE A 60 -10.75 -6.00 -6.51
CA ILE A 60 -10.87 -6.97 -7.60
C ILE A 60 -9.50 -7.52 -8.00
N ASP A 61 -8.54 -6.63 -8.27
CA ASP A 61 -7.16 -7.00 -8.61
C ASP A 61 -6.17 -6.03 -7.95
N PHE A 62 -5.83 -6.35 -6.70
CA PHE A 62 -4.85 -5.57 -5.95
C PHE A 62 -3.46 -5.61 -6.60
N TYR A 63 -3.13 -6.66 -7.35
CA TYR A 63 -1.82 -6.78 -7.97
C TYR A 63 -1.66 -5.79 -9.11
N ASP A 64 -2.64 -5.69 -10.02
CA ASP A 64 -2.59 -4.67 -11.08
C ASP A 64 -2.77 -3.27 -10.52
N TYR A 65 -3.63 -3.07 -9.52
CA TYR A 65 -3.75 -1.78 -8.84
C TYR A 65 -2.40 -1.31 -8.26
N ALA A 66 -1.66 -2.19 -7.58
CA ALA A 66 -0.41 -1.82 -6.93
C ALA A 66 0.78 -1.73 -7.90
N CYS A 67 0.82 -2.59 -8.92
CA CYS A 67 2.01 -2.82 -9.75
C CYS A 67 1.80 -2.61 -11.26
N GLY A 68 0.58 -2.37 -11.73
CA GLY A 68 0.25 -2.40 -13.16
C GLY A 68 1.10 -1.45 -14.00
N GLN A 69 1.34 -0.23 -13.50
CA GLN A 69 2.25 0.70 -14.18
C GLN A 69 3.73 0.28 -14.07
N TRP A 70 4.15 -0.35 -12.96
CA TRP A 70 5.51 -0.89 -12.85
C TRP A 70 5.78 -1.97 -13.89
N ILE A 71 4.82 -2.87 -14.11
CA ILE A 71 4.95 -3.95 -15.10
C ILE A 71 5.13 -3.35 -16.51
N ASN A 72 4.29 -2.38 -16.86
CA ASN A 72 4.31 -1.75 -18.18
C ASN A 72 5.57 -0.93 -18.44
N ASN A 73 6.15 -0.30 -17.41
CA ASN A 73 7.22 0.69 -17.58
C ASN A 73 8.60 0.22 -17.11
N SER A 74 8.72 -0.92 -16.43
CA SER A 74 9.97 -1.28 -15.74
C SER A 74 10.41 -2.72 -15.92
N VAL A 75 9.57 -3.63 -16.42
CA VAL A 75 9.95 -5.04 -16.61
C VAL A 75 10.89 -5.20 -17.80
N ASN A 76 12.02 -5.86 -17.55
CA ASN A 76 12.97 -6.24 -18.59
C ASN A 76 12.79 -7.72 -18.95
N LEU A 77 12.31 -7.98 -20.17
CA LEU A 77 12.02 -9.33 -20.67
C LEU A 77 13.26 -10.16 -21.05
N ASN A 78 14.46 -9.56 -21.03
CA ASN A 78 15.71 -10.28 -21.28
C ASN A 78 16.17 -11.13 -20.08
N TYR A 79 15.51 -10.98 -18.92
CA TYR A 79 15.82 -11.73 -17.70
C TYR A 79 14.66 -12.68 -17.34
N PRO A 80 14.97 -13.89 -16.82
CA PRO A 80 13.95 -14.90 -16.51
C PRO A 80 13.00 -14.49 -15.39
N SER A 81 13.43 -13.61 -14.49
CA SER A 81 12.55 -12.98 -13.51
C SER A 81 12.99 -11.53 -13.29
N TRP A 82 12.01 -10.63 -13.37
CA TRP A 82 12.20 -9.22 -13.05
C TRP A 82 11.26 -8.87 -11.90
N ASN A 83 11.81 -8.38 -10.80
CA ASN A 83 11.05 -7.92 -9.64
C ASN A 83 11.79 -6.72 -9.01
N VAL A 84 11.10 -6.02 -8.10
CA VAL A 84 11.65 -4.81 -7.45
C VAL A 84 12.95 -5.11 -6.70
N LEU A 85 13.10 -6.30 -6.12
CA LEU A 85 14.32 -6.70 -5.44
C LEU A 85 15.50 -6.82 -6.42
N TYR A 86 15.29 -7.50 -7.55
CA TYR A 86 16.30 -7.65 -8.59
C TYR A 86 16.70 -6.30 -9.17
N GLU A 87 15.72 -5.45 -9.49
CA GLU A 87 15.93 -4.07 -9.94
C GLU A 87 16.77 -3.27 -8.93
N THR A 88 16.46 -3.40 -7.63
CA THR A 88 17.16 -2.68 -6.55
C THR A 88 18.59 -3.21 -6.37
N ASN A 89 18.79 -4.52 -6.42
CA ASN A 89 20.11 -5.14 -6.31
C ASN A 89 21.02 -4.69 -7.45
N MET A 90 20.52 -4.64 -8.69
CA MET A 90 21.30 -4.15 -9.82
C MET A 90 21.63 -2.66 -9.70
N ARG A 91 20.69 -1.82 -9.26
CA ARG A 91 20.98 -0.40 -8.97
C ARG A 91 22.00 -0.21 -7.86
N ALA A 92 21.98 -1.07 -6.84
CA ALA A 92 22.97 -1.04 -5.78
C ALA A 92 24.36 -1.43 -6.31
N HIS A 93 24.43 -2.51 -7.10
CA HIS A 93 25.67 -2.93 -7.75
C HIS A 93 26.26 -1.84 -8.65
N ASP A 94 25.45 -1.22 -9.49
CA ASP A 94 25.87 -0.11 -10.37
C ASP A 94 26.45 1.08 -9.58
N LYS A 95 25.80 1.46 -8.47
CA LYS A 95 26.32 2.51 -7.58
C LYS A 95 27.67 2.15 -6.95
N ILE A 96 27.86 0.89 -6.57
CA ILE A 96 29.12 0.40 -6.01
C ILE A 96 30.21 0.47 -7.09
N VAL A 97 29.94 -0.04 -8.30
CA VAL A 97 30.87 0.04 -9.44
C VAL A 97 31.22 1.49 -9.78
N HIS A 98 30.22 2.37 -9.83
CA HIS A 98 30.43 3.79 -10.08
C HIS A 98 31.33 4.45 -9.02
N ALA A 99 31.12 4.11 -7.74
CA ALA A 99 31.96 4.61 -6.66
C ALA A 99 33.39 4.07 -6.76
N MET A 100 33.56 2.79 -7.13
CA MET A 100 34.88 2.20 -7.37
C MET A 100 35.63 2.92 -8.50
N LEU A 101 34.96 3.17 -9.64
CA LEU A 101 35.56 3.84 -10.80
C LEU A 101 35.95 5.30 -10.54
N LYS A 102 35.18 6.01 -9.71
CA LYS A 102 35.57 7.37 -9.24
C LYS A 102 36.68 7.35 -8.21
N GLY A 103 36.79 6.28 -7.42
CA GLY A 103 37.84 6.11 -6.42
C GLY A 103 39.18 5.68 -7.02
N THR A 104 39.18 5.07 -8.21
CA THR A 104 40.39 4.63 -8.93
C THR A 104 40.95 5.67 -9.90
N SER A 105 40.27 6.80 -10.11
CA SER A 105 40.85 7.95 -10.83
C SER A 105 41.77 8.74 -9.88
N VAL A 106 43.00 8.24 -9.71
CA VAL A 106 44.17 9.00 -9.23
C VAL A 106 44.91 9.54 -10.46
#